data_AF-A0A847EH82-F1
#
_entry.id   AF-A0A847EH82-F1
#
_cell.length_a   1.000
_cell.length_b   1.000
_cell.length_c   1.000
_cell.angle_alpha   90.00
_cell.angle_beta   90.00
_cell.angle_gamma   90.00
#
_symmetry.space_group_name_H-M   'P 1'
#
loop_
_entity.id
_entity.type
_entity.pdbx_description
1 polymer ?
#
loop_
_entity_poly.entity_id
_entity_poly.type
_entity_poly.pdbx_seq_one_letter_code
_entity_poly.pdbx_strand_id
1 'polypeptide(L)'
;MLQKIMNSILLPLPITDEDYRFMKISYDKKADAIYISLNDKPYAYGKDLDEERRIDFDSDDNPIGIELLCVSAGVNTDDLPKKTEVERILTSKGIKVLV
;
A
#
# COMPACT_ATOMS: atom_id res chain seq x y z
N MET A 1 -46.46 11.29 1.78
CA MET A 1 -45.28 10.81 2.54
C MET A 1 -44.39 10.07 1.57
N LEU A 2 -43.24 10.66 1.26
CA LEU A 2 -42.19 10.05 0.44
C LEU A 2 -41.32 9.15 1.32
N GLN A 3 -40.90 8.00 0.81
CA GLN A 3 -39.51 7.60 0.92
C GLN A 3 -39.16 6.72 -0.29
N LYS A 4 -38.60 7.35 -1.33
CA LYS A 4 -37.88 6.65 -2.40
C LYS A 4 -36.63 6.04 -1.77
N ILE A 5 -36.45 4.74 -1.94
CA ILE A 5 -35.23 4.02 -1.60
C ILE A 5 -34.16 4.47 -2.60
N MET A 6 -33.20 5.25 -2.13
CA MET A 6 -31.98 5.55 -2.87
C MET A 6 -31.00 4.40 -2.62
N ASN A 7 -30.87 3.49 -3.59
CA ASN A 7 -29.72 2.61 -3.69
C ASN A 7 -28.50 3.47 -4.04
N SER A 8 -27.91 4.09 -3.03
CA SER A 8 -26.61 4.75 -3.14
C SER A 8 -25.56 3.64 -3.19
N ILE A 9 -25.04 3.39 -4.39
CA ILE A 9 -23.80 2.64 -4.57
C ILE A 9 -22.76 3.39 -3.73
N LEU A 10 -22.30 2.78 -2.63
CA LEU A 10 -21.22 3.30 -1.81
C LEU A 10 -19.94 3.16 -2.65
N LEU A 11 -19.66 4.15 -3.50
CA LEU A 11 -18.31 4.34 -4.01
C LEU A 11 -17.40 4.41 -2.77
N PRO A 12 -16.24 3.72 -2.75
CA PRO A 12 -15.34 3.83 -1.61
C PRO A 12 -15.09 5.32 -1.37
N LEU A 13 -15.37 5.76 -0.14
CA LEU A 13 -15.20 7.16 0.25
C LEU A 13 -13.80 7.60 -0.18
N PRO A 14 -13.62 8.81 -0.73
CA PRO A 14 -12.28 9.30 -1.03
C PRO A 14 -11.46 9.22 0.26
N ILE A 15 -10.40 8.41 0.20
CA ILE A 15 -9.42 8.26 1.29
C ILE A 15 -9.02 9.67 1.72
N THR A 16 -9.28 9.99 2.98
CA THR A 16 -9.13 11.36 3.46
C THR A 16 -7.64 11.71 3.54
N ASP A 17 -7.30 13.00 3.45
CA ASP A 17 -5.91 13.45 3.57
C ASP A 17 -5.23 13.01 4.87
N GLU A 18 -5.99 12.64 5.91
CA GLU A 18 -5.44 12.11 7.16
C GLU A 18 -4.82 10.72 7.00
N ASP A 19 -5.42 9.85 6.19
CA ASP A 19 -4.89 8.50 5.91
C ASP A 19 -3.56 8.55 5.13
N TYR A 20 -3.31 9.65 4.40
CA TYR A 20 -2.07 9.89 3.67
C TYR A 20 -0.95 10.51 4.51
N ARG A 21 -1.23 11.19 5.64
CA ARG A 21 -0.18 11.87 6.43
C ARG A 21 0.86 10.92 7.03
N PHE A 22 0.49 9.66 7.25
CA PHE A 22 1.37 8.68 7.90
C PHE A 22 2.10 7.76 6.93
N MET A 23 1.70 7.71 5.65
CA MET A 23 2.33 6.81 4.69
C MET A 23 3.70 7.36 4.30
N LYS A 24 4.76 6.63 4.65
CA LYS A 24 6.15 7.02 4.39
C LYS A 24 6.78 6.04 3.41
N ILE A 25 7.50 6.57 2.43
CA ILE A 25 8.22 5.77 1.45
C ILE A 25 9.71 6.08 1.51
N SER A 26 10.54 5.04 1.50
CA SER A 26 11.99 5.14 1.31
C SER A 26 12.40 4.25 0.14
N TYR A 27 13.44 4.70 -0.57
CA TYR A 27 14.03 3.95 -1.68
C TYR A 27 15.51 3.70 -1.38
N ASP A 28 15.89 2.44 -1.25
CA ASP A 28 17.28 2.01 -1.21
C ASP A 28 17.72 1.58 -2.62
N LYS A 29 18.44 2.46 -3.30
CA LYS A 29 18.98 2.22 -4.65
C LYS A 29 20.02 1.11 -4.69
N LYS A 30 20.72 0.84 -3.59
CA LYS A 30 21.77 -0.18 -3.54
C LYS A 30 21.15 -1.58 -3.45
N ALA A 31 20.06 -1.70 -2.71
CA ALA A 31 19.28 -2.93 -2.61
C ALA A 31 18.27 -3.11 -3.77
N ASP A 32 18.04 -2.07 -4.57
CA ASP A 32 16.95 -2.00 -5.55
C ASP A 32 15.58 -2.28 -4.90
N ALA A 33 15.35 -1.61 -3.75
CA ALA A 33 14.23 -1.91 -2.86
C ALA A 33 13.48 -0.65 -2.40
N ILE A 34 12.16 -0.73 -2.35
CA ILE A 34 11.28 0.30 -1.77
C ILE A 34 10.63 -0.24 -0.51
N TYR A 35 10.61 0.59 0.53
CA TYR A 35 9.91 0.33 1.77
C TYR A 35 8.80 1.35 1.95
N ILE A 36 7.59 0.88 2.21
CA ILE A 36 6.40 1.70 2.41
C ILE A 36 5.86 1.41 3.82
N SER A 37 5.95 2.36 4.73
CA SER A 37 5.28 2.32 6.03
C SER A 37 3.85 2.87 5.86
N LEU A 38 2.86 2.11 6.31
CA LEU A 38 1.42 2.40 6.18
C LEU A 38 0.86 3.17 7.39
N ASN A 39 1.52 3.02 8.54
CA ASN A 39 1.25 3.70 9.81
C ASN A 39 2.50 3.60 10.72
N ASP A 40 2.42 4.11 11.95
CA ASP A 40 3.51 4.17 12.94
C ASP A 40 3.48 3.08 14.01
N LYS A 41 2.62 2.06 13.85
CA LYS A 41 2.55 0.96 14.80
C LYS A 41 3.84 0.10 14.79
N PRO A 42 4.17 -0.56 15.90
CA PRO A 42 5.35 -1.42 15.96
C PRO A 42 5.25 -2.66 15.07
N TYR A 43 6.37 -3.04 14.46
CA TYR A 43 6.55 -4.31 13.77
C TYR A 43 6.50 -5.49 14.73
N ALA A 44 5.77 -6.54 14.34
CA ALA A 44 5.75 -7.83 15.01
C ALA A 44 6.33 -8.93 14.12
N TYR A 45 5.85 -9.07 12.90
CA TYR A 45 6.29 -10.09 11.94
C TYR A 45 5.97 -9.65 10.51
N GLY A 46 6.48 -10.37 9.50
CA GLY A 46 6.09 -10.15 8.11
C GLY A 46 5.85 -11.46 7.38
N LYS A 47 5.05 -11.38 6.30
CA LYS A 47 4.71 -12.48 5.41
C LYS A 47 5.14 -12.10 4.00
N ASP A 48 5.91 -12.98 3.39
CA ASP A 48 6.29 -12.85 1.99
C ASP A 48 5.09 -13.29 1.13
N LEU A 49 4.68 -12.45 0.18
CA LEU A 49 3.73 -12.83 -0.85
C LEU A 49 4.43 -13.66 -1.93
N ASP A 50 5.67 -13.29 -2.24
CA ASP A 50 6.62 -13.99 -3.11
C ASP A 50 8.05 -13.51 -2.84
N GLU A 51 9.00 -13.85 -3.72
CA GLU A 51 10.41 -13.53 -3.59
C GLU A 51 10.72 -12.02 -3.65
N GLU A 52 9.81 -11.19 -4.15
CA GLU A 52 10.03 -9.75 -4.37
C GLU A 52 9.14 -8.87 -3.48
N ARG A 53 8.18 -9.46 -2.76
CA ARG A 53 7.13 -8.71 -2.07
C ARG A 53 6.86 -9.27 -0.69
N ARG A 54 6.90 -8.39 0.30
CA ARG A 54 6.61 -8.71 1.70
C ARG A 54 5.66 -7.70 2.31
N ILE A 55 4.74 -8.19 3.14
CA ILE A 55 3.88 -7.36 3.99
C ILE A 55 4.33 -7.53 5.44
N ASP A 56 4.53 -6.40 6.11
CA ASP A 56 4.85 -6.33 7.54
C ASP A 56 3.60 -6.06 8.36
N PHE A 57 3.48 -6.70 9.52
CA PHE A 57 2.30 -6.70 10.38
C PHE A 57 2.63 -6.27 11.81
N ASP A 58 1.64 -5.67 12.49
CA ASP A 58 1.63 -5.51 13.94
C ASP A 58 1.22 -6.80 14.66
N SER A 59 1.18 -6.77 16.00
CA SER A 59 0.81 -7.92 16.84
C SER A 59 -0.64 -8.36 16.70
N ASP A 60 -1.48 -7.53 16.09
CA ASP A 60 -2.92 -7.74 15.91
C ASP A 60 -3.26 -8.10 14.45
N ASP A 61 -2.27 -8.56 13.69
CA ASP A 61 -2.39 -8.95 12.27
C ASP A 61 -2.81 -7.81 11.32
N ASN A 62 -2.61 -6.54 11.69
CA ASN A 62 -2.84 -5.42 10.76
C ASN A 62 -1.58 -5.12 9.95
N PRO A 63 -1.70 -4.89 8.63
CA PRO A 63 -0.58 -4.43 7.83
C PRO A 63 -0.07 -3.05 8.28
N ILE A 64 1.24 -2.95 8.46
CA ILE A 64 1.94 -1.72 8.84
C ILE A 64 3.01 -1.31 7.83
N GLY A 65 3.44 -2.23 6.96
CA GLY A 65 4.52 -1.99 6.02
C GLY A 65 4.46 -2.90 4.80
N ILE A 66 5.15 -2.46 3.75
CA ILE A 66 5.36 -3.21 2.51
C ILE A 66 6.84 -3.06 2.13
N GLU A 67 7.49 -4.17 1.80
CA GLU A 67 8.79 -4.19 1.11
C GLU A 67 8.60 -4.70 -0.32
N LEU A 68 9.21 -3.99 -1.27
CA LEU A 68 9.23 -4.32 -2.68
C LEU A 68 10.68 -4.35 -3.15
N LEU A 69 11.09 -5.45 -3.77
CA LEU A 69 12.43 -5.64 -4.36
C LEU A 69 12.38 -5.50 -5.89
N CYS A 70 13.56 -5.51 -6.52
CA CYS A 70 13.72 -5.44 -7.97
C CYS A 70 12.99 -4.24 -8.61
N VAL A 71 12.84 -3.13 -7.86
CA VAL A 71 11.91 -2.05 -8.23
C VAL A 71 12.29 -1.36 -9.54
N SER A 72 13.56 -1.44 -9.94
CA SER A 72 14.05 -0.96 -11.24
C SER A 72 13.45 -1.70 -12.44
N ALA A 73 13.03 -2.96 -12.27
CA ALA A 73 12.33 -3.75 -13.29
C ALA A 73 10.81 -3.46 -13.35
N GLY A 74 10.30 -2.77 -12.32
CA GLY A 74 8.88 -2.58 -12.05
C GLY A 74 8.38 -3.56 -11.00
N VAL A 75 7.23 -3.24 -10.40
CA VAL A 75 6.68 -3.98 -9.26
C VAL A 75 5.28 -4.50 -9.54
N ASN A 76 5.01 -5.73 -9.09
CA ASN A 76 3.65 -6.27 -9.02
C ASN A 76 2.94 -5.77 -7.76
N THR A 77 1.80 -5.11 -7.92
CA THR A 77 1.02 -4.53 -6.81
C THR A 77 -0.20 -5.38 -6.41
N ASP A 78 -0.38 -6.55 -7.00
CA ASP A 78 -1.46 -7.47 -6.64
C ASP A 78 -1.38 -7.89 -5.17
N ASP A 79 -2.55 -7.99 -4.53
CA ASP A 79 -2.73 -8.38 -3.14
C ASP A 79 -2.05 -7.48 -2.09
N LEU A 80 -1.45 -6.35 -2.51
CA LEU A 80 -0.89 -5.38 -1.58
C LEU A 80 -2.01 -4.63 -0.83
N PRO A 81 -1.83 -4.39 0.49
CA PRO A 81 -2.74 -3.53 1.24
C PRO A 81 -2.66 -2.09 0.70
N LYS A 82 -3.80 -1.39 0.67
CA LYS A 82 -3.90 -0.02 0.12
C LYS A 82 -3.34 0.07 -1.32
N LYS A 83 -3.61 -0.94 -2.15
CA LYS A 83 -3.08 -1.09 -3.53
C LYS A 83 -3.15 0.21 -4.33
N THR A 84 -4.31 0.85 -4.39
CA THR A 84 -4.52 2.08 -5.17
C THR A 84 -3.63 3.23 -4.71
N GLU A 85 -3.45 3.39 -3.39
CA GLU A 85 -2.61 4.43 -2.81
C GLU A 85 -1.12 4.15 -3.04
N VAL A 86 -0.72 2.88 -2.90
CA VAL A 86 0.63 2.41 -3.20
C VAL A 86 0.98 2.68 -4.66
N GLU A 87 0.12 2.27 -5.60
CA GLU A 87 0.30 2.53 -7.03
C GLU A 87 0.41 4.01 -7.36
N ARG A 88 -0.42 4.85 -6.73
CA ARG A 88 -0.37 6.31 -6.90
C ARG A 88 0.98 6.87 -6.49
N ILE A 89 1.50 6.45 -5.33
CA ILE A 89 2.79 6.94 -4.82
C ILE A 89 3.94 6.43 -5.70
N LEU A 90 3.96 5.14 -6.03
CA LEU A 90 4.97 4.53 -6.90
C LEU A 90 5.06 5.25 -8.25
N THR A 91 3.90 5.46 -8.89
CA THR A 91 3.81 6.15 -10.18
C THR A 91 4.27 7.61 -10.07
N SER A 92 3.92 8.31 -8.98
CA SER A 92 4.39 9.69 -8.74
C SER A 92 5.92 9.79 -8.57
N LYS A 93 6.59 8.69 -8.23
CA LYS A 93 8.04 8.58 -8.13
C LYS A 93 8.70 8.00 -9.39
N GLY A 94 7.93 7.72 -10.44
CA GLY A 94 8.42 7.15 -11.69
C GLY A 94 8.72 5.65 -11.63
N ILE A 95 8.19 4.94 -10.63
CA ILE A 95 8.32 3.49 -10.52
C ILE A 95 7.24 2.83 -11.40
N LYS A 96 7.66 1.85 -12.19
CA LYS A 96 6.76 1.10 -13.08
C LYS A 96 5.93 0.10 -12.28
N VAL A 97 4.62 0.08 -12.53
CA VAL A 97 3.69 -0.92 -12.00
C VAL A 97 3.38 -1.95 -13.10
N LEU A 98 3.34 -3.24 -12.75
CA LEU A 98 3.29 -4.37 -13.71
C LEU A 98 1.94 -5.10 -13.84
N VAL A 99 0.85 -4.54 -13.28
CA VAL A 99 -0.52 -5.13 -13.24
C VAL A 99 -0.93 -6.01 -14.42
#